data_AF-A0A1H7FVZ1-F1
#
_entry.id   AF-A0A1H7FVZ1-F1
#
_cell.length_a   1.000
_cell.length_b   1.000
_cell.length_c   1.000
_cell.angle_alpha   90.00
_cell.angle_beta   90.00
_cell.angle_gamma   90.00
#
_symmetry.space_group_name_H-M   'P 1'
#
loop_
_entity.id
_entity.type
_entity.pdbx_description
1 polymer ?
#
loop_
_entity_poly.entity_id
_entity_poly.type
_entity_poly.pdbx_seq_one_letter_code
_entity_poly.pdbx_strand_id
1 'polypeptide(L)'
;MSLLENWQKVAYNQNQSQADLQRFWQNYFLLEKGIYEQLLDDPDTEVKGTVKELAEKYKIDVMPMVGFLDGINESLVTPNPIETMEEDTVVSLKFDKEKLFKNMIDAKADWLYGLPQWEQIFDEDKRKALTKEAKNMHTIIRSEKKVGRNDPCPCGSGKKYKHCCMNKK
;
A
#
# COMPACT_ATOMS: atom_id res chain seq x y z
N MET A 1 -23.15 8.99 10.95
CA MET A 1 -22.03 8.06 10.69
C MET A 1 -21.31 8.63 9.50
N SER A 2 -19.98 8.79 9.59
CA SER A 2 -19.21 9.32 8.46
C SER A 2 -19.25 8.35 7.29
N LEU A 3 -18.92 8.82 6.10
CA LEU A 3 -18.82 7.96 4.93
C LEU A 3 -17.82 6.82 5.16
N LEU A 4 -16.70 7.09 5.83
CA LEU A 4 -15.68 6.10 6.16
C LEU A 4 -16.18 5.01 7.11
N GLU A 5 -16.94 5.37 8.15
CA GLU A 5 -17.53 4.38 9.06
C GLU A 5 -18.47 3.42 8.33
N ASN A 6 -19.25 3.93 7.38
CA ASN A 6 -20.12 3.10 6.56
C ASN A 6 -19.30 2.15 5.68
N TRP A 7 -18.26 2.66 5.01
CA TRP A 7 -17.33 1.86 4.21
C TRP A 7 -16.72 0.71 5.01
N GLN A 8 -16.14 1.00 6.17
CA GLN A 8 -15.50 0.01 7.04
C GLN A 8 -16.48 -1.07 7.50
N LYS A 9 -17.75 -0.72 7.77
CA LYS A 9 -18.78 -1.70 8.13
C LYS A 9 -19.07 -2.69 7.02
N VAL A 10 -19.02 -2.26 5.76
CA VAL A 10 -19.21 -3.15 4.61
C VAL A 10 -17.95 -3.96 4.34
N ALA A 11 -16.79 -3.30 4.29
CA ALA A 11 -15.49 -3.91 3.99
C ALA A 11 -15.10 -5.01 5.00
N TYR A 12 -15.42 -4.82 6.29
CA TYR A 12 -15.07 -5.73 7.37
C TYR A 12 -16.29 -6.44 7.98
N ASN A 13 -17.40 -6.57 7.24
CA ASN A 13 -18.61 -7.21 7.76
C ASN A 13 -18.40 -8.70 8.07
N GLN A 14 -18.18 -9.01 9.35
CA GLN A 14 -17.94 -10.38 9.82
C GLN A 14 -19.15 -11.31 9.69
N ASN A 15 -20.34 -10.77 9.42
CA ASN A 15 -21.58 -11.55 9.30
C ASN A 15 -21.89 -12.00 7.86
N GLN A 16 -21.12 -11.56 6.85
CA GLN A 16 -21.32 -11.98 5.47
C GLN A 16 -20.61 -13.30 5.15
N SER A 17 -21.12 -14.00 4.14
CA SER A 17 -20.44 -15.20 3.65
C SER A 17 -19.10 -14.82 3.00
N GLN A 18 -18.11 -15.71 3.10
CA GLN A 18 -16.80 -15.53 2.44
C GLN A 18 -16.95 -15.29 0.93
N ALA A 19 -17.93 -15.93 0.29
CA ALA A 19 -18.18 -15.77 -1.15
C ALA A 19 -18.72 -14.36 -1.50
N ASP A 20 -19.59 -13.80 -0.66
CA ASP A 20 -20.14 -12.45 -0.88
C ASP A 20 -19.05 -11.38 -0.67
N LEU A 21 -18.24 -11.53 0.38
CA LEU A 21 -17.09 -10.66 0.64
C LEU A 21 -16.09 -10.73 -0.51
N GLN A 22 -15.77 -11.93 -1.00
CA GLN A 22 -14.87 -12.09 -2.14
C GLN A 22 -15.38 -11.38 -3.39
N ARG A 23 -16.67 -11.53 -3.72
CA ARG A 23 -17.30 -10.83 -4.87
C ARG A 23 -17.26 -9.32 -4.71
N PHE A 24 -17.56 -8.83 -3.52
CA PHE A 24 -17.49 -7.41 -3.20
C PHE A 24 -16.09 -6.86 -3.46
N TRP A 25 -15.05 -7.50 -2.91
CA TRP A 25 -13.66 -7.07 -3.08
C TRP A 25 -13.19 -7.17 -4.53
N GLN A 26 -13.56 -8.23 -5.26
CA GLN A 26 -13.25 -8.35 -6.69
C GLN A 26 -13.83 -7.19 -7.50
N ASN A 27 -15.11 -6.85 -7.26
CA ASN A 27 -15.74 -5.72 -7.94
C ASN A 27 -15.08 -4.39 -7.56
N TYR A 28 -14.80 -4.19 -6.27
CA TYR A 28 -14.11 -3.00 -5.79
C TYR A 28 -12.73 -2.83 -6.42
N PHE A 29 -11.90 -3.88 -6.46
CA PHE A 29 -10.57 -3.81 -7.07
C PHE A 29 -10.60 -3.48 -8.57
N LEU A 30 -11.63 -3.94 -9.30
CA LEU A 30 -11.82 -3.56 -10.70
C LEU A 30 -12.10 -2.06 -10.84
N LEU A 31 -12.96 -1.50 -9.98
CA LEU A 31 -13.25 -0.07 -9.96
C LEU A 31 -12.00 0.74 -9.59
N GLU A 32 -11.34 0.37 -8.50
CA GLU A 32 -10.11 0.99 -8.01
C GLU A 32 -9.02 1.00 -9.10
N LYS A 33 -8.81 -0.14 -9.77
CA LYS A 33 -7.87 -0.25 -10.89
C LYS A 33 -8.20 0.76 -11.99
N GLY A 34 -9.47 0.89 -12.37
CA GLY A 34 -9.90 1.83 -13.42
C GLY A 34 -9.71 3.31 -13.05
N ILE A 35 -9.72 3.65 -11.76
CA ILE A 35 -9.38 5.00 -11.29
C ILE A 35 -7.87 5.23 -11.43
N TYR A 36 -7.05 4.27 -10.97
CA TYR A 36 -5.60 4.39 -11.07
C TYR A 36 -5.09 4.39 -12.50
N GLU A 37 -5.70 3.62 -13.41
CA GLU A 37 -5.38 3.67 -14.84
C GLU A 37 -5.51 5.11 -15.38
N GLN A 38 -6.57 5.82 -15.02
CA GLN A 38 -6.79 7.22 -15.43
C GLN A 38 -5.86 8.22 -14.71
N LEU A 39 -5.60 8.02 -13.42
CA LEU A 39 -4.72 8.90 -12.65
C LEU A 39 -3.25 8.79 -13.07
N LEU A 40 -2.81 7.58 -13.44
CA LEU A 40 -1.43 7.32 -13.84
C LEU A 40 -1.16 7.66 -15.31
N ASP A 41 -2.19 7.84 -16.13
CA ASP A 41 -2.06 8.35 -17.50
C ASP A 41 -1.57 9.82 -17.52
N ASP A 42 -1.95 10.63 -16.52
CA ASP A 42 -1.46 11.99 -16.32
C ASP A 42 -1.18 12.28 -14.83
N PRO A 43 -0.07 11.72 -14.30
CA PRO A 43 0.20 11.68 -12.87
C PRO A 43 0.70 13.00 -12.29
N ASP A 44 0.94 14.01 -13.13
CA ASP A 44 1.34 15.36 -12.70
C ASP A 44 0.15 16.31 -12.57
N THR A 45 -1.00 15.95 -13.16
CA THR A 45 -2.23 16.75 -13.07
C THR A 45 -2.92 16.52 -11.73
N GLU A 46 -3.04 17.59 -10.94
CA GLU A 46 -3.80 17.56 -9.71
C GLU A 46 -5.31 17.44 -10.00
N VAL A 47 -5.88 16.32 -9.58
CA VAL A 47 -7.33 16.13 -9.58
C VAL A 47 -7.89 16.52 -8.22
N LYS A 48 -8.79 17.50 -8.20
CA LYS A 48 -9.46 18.00 -7.00
C LYS A 48 -10.95 18.15 -7.25
N GLY A 49 -11.77 17.86 -6.25
CA GLY A 49 -13.22 17.96 -6.30
C GLY A 49 -13.85 17.48 -5.00
N THR A 50 -15.16 17.58 -4.88
CA THR A 50 -15.90 16.94 -3.79
C THR A 50 -15.88 15.41 -3.95
N VAL A 51 -16.09 14.67 -2.86
CA VAL A 51 -16.19 13.20 -2.90
C VAL A 51 -17.21 12.76 -3.97
N LYS A 52 -18.35 13.44 -4.02
CA LYS A 52 -19.40 13.19 -5.01
C LYS A 52 -18.98 13.49 -6.44
N GLU A 53 -18.38 14.66 -6.70
CA GLU A 53 -17.90 15.01 -8.04
C GLU A 53 -16.84 14.02 -8.54
N LEU A 54 -15.97 13.53 -7.65
CA LEU A 54 -14.99 12.51 -8.01
C LEU A 54 -15.65 11.17 -8.32
N ALA A 55 -16.62 10.74 -7.50
CA ALA A 55 -17.39 9.52 -7.77
C ALA A 55 -18.06 9.59 -9.15
N GLU A 56 -18.70 10.71 -9.48
CA GLU A 56 -19.31 10.97 -10.79
C GLU A 56 -18.26 10.99 -11.92
N LYS A 57 -17.12 11.68 -11.71
CA LYS A 57 -16.01 11.76 -12.68
C LYS A 57 -15.51 10.37 -13.09
N TYR A 58 -15.32 9.48 -12.12
CA TYR A 58 -14.84 8.12 -12.36
C TYR A 58 -15.96 7.11 -12.61
N LYS A 59 -17.23 7.56 -12.67
CA LYS A 59 -18.42 6.75 -12.94
C LYS A 59 -18.59 5.58 -11.95
N ILE A 60 -18.35 5.85 -10.67
CA ILE A 60 -18.54 4.91 -9.58
C ILE A 60 -19.48 5.51 -8.54
N ASP A 61 -20.03 4.67 -7.68
CA ASP A 61 -20.81 5.14 -6.54
C ASP A 61 -19.91 5.80 -5.48
N VAL A 62 -20.50 6.65 -4.63
CA VAL A 62 -19.81 7.32 -3.52
C VAL A 62 -19.09 6.31 -2.61
N MET A 63 -19.69 5.14 -2.40
CA MET A 63 -19.17 4.14 -1.47
C MET A 63 -17.82 3.52 -1.92
N PRO A 64 -17.66 2.99 -3.15
CA PRO A 64 -16.35 2.67 -3.70
C PRO A 64 -15.38 3.85 -3.73
N MET A 65 -15.86 5.07 -4.00
CA MET A 65 -14.99 6.26 -3.97
C MET A 65 -14.39 6.50 -2.58
N VAL A 66 -15.18 6.31 -1.53
CA VAL A 66 -14.71 6.43 -0.13
C VAL A 66 -13.62 5.41 0.18
N GLY A 67 -13.80 4.15 -0.26
CA GLY A 67 -12.77 3.12 -0.11
C GLY A 67 -11.47 3.49 -0.85
N PHE A 68 -11.61 4.04 -2.06
CA PHE A 68 -10.47 4.51 -2.83
C PHE A 68 -9.75 5.66 -2.13
N LEU A 69 -10.50 6.65 -1.62
CA LEU A 69 -9.97 7.79 -0.88
C LEU A 69 -9.24 7.36 0.40
N ASP A 70 -9.77 6.37 1.13
CA ASP A 70 -9.14 5.77 2.30
C ASP A 70 -7.78 5.14 1.94
N GLY A 71 -7.75 4.32 0.89
CA GLY A 71 -6.53 3.65 0.45
C GLY A 71 -5.45 4.60 -0.11
N ILE A 72 -5.84 5.57 -0.95
CA ILE A 72 -4.87 6.50 -1.55
C ILE A 72 -4.34 7.53 -0.55
N ASN A 73 -5.05 7.80 0.55
CA ASN A 73 -4.72 8.86 1.51
C ASN A 73 -3.28 8.75 2.04
N GLU A 74 -2.83 7.53 2.31
CA GLU A 74 -1.47 7.21 2.76
C GLU A 74 -0.39 7.61 1.74
N SER A 75 -0.75 7.83 0.49
CA SER A 75 0.15 8.17 -0.61
C SER A 75 0.04 9.63 -1.06
N LEU A 76 -0.89 10.41 -0.50
CA LEU A 76 -1.11 11.79 -0.87
C LEU A 76 0.02 12.71 -0.36
N VAL A 77 0.26 13.78 -1.12
CA VAL A 77 1.15 14.88 -0.71
C VAL A 77 0.55 15.64 0.47
N THR A 78 -0.77 15.81 0.46
CA THR A 78 -1.53 16.39 1.57
C THR A 78 -2.69 15.46 1.89
N PRO A 79 -2.73 14.85 3.09
CA PRO A 79 -3.82 13.96 3.48
C PRO A 79 -5.17 14.68 3.47
N ASN A 80 -6.20 13.97 3.03
CA ASN A 80 -7.60 14.40 3.09
C ASN A 80 -8.21 14.09 4.47
N PRO A 81 -9.25 14.81 4.89
CA PRO A 81 -9.94 14.58 6.17
C PRO A 81 -10.89 13.36 6.10
N ILE A 82 -10.34 12.17 5.85
CA ILE A 82 -11.09 10.93 5.57
C ILE A 82 -12.03 10.51 6.70
N GLU A 83 -11.69 10.80 7.96
CA GLU A 83 -12.50 10.40 9.12
C GLU A 83 -13.81 11.19 9.22
N THR A 84 -13.79 12.44 8.79
CA THR A 84 -14.90 13.40 8.92
C THR A 84 -15.51 13.79 7.58
N MET A 85 -15.15 13.11 6.48
CA MET A 85 -15.64 13.49 5.15
C MET A 85 -17.11 13.11 4.92
N GLU A 86 -17.77 13.99 4.19
CA GLU A 86 -19.12 13.88 3.65
C GLU A 86 -19.08 14.02 2.12
N GLU A 87 -20.23 13.86 1.45
CA GLU A 87 -20.31 13.84 -0.03
C GLU A 87 -19.79 15.13 -0.69
N ASP A 88 -20.01 16.27 -0.03
CA ASP A 88 -19.62 17.61 -0.47
C ASP A 88 -18.23 18.03 0.04
N THR A 89 -17.54 17.15 0.77
CA THR A 89 -16.19 17.43 1.26
C THR A 89 -15.21 17.49 0.10
N VAL A 90 -14.50 18.62 -0.03
CA VAL A 90 -13.48 18.81 -1.07
C VAL A 90 -12.21 18.06 -0.71
N VAL A 91 -11.76 17.20 -1.62
CA VAL A 91 -10.56 16.36 -1.48
C VAL A 91 -9.62 16.54 -2.68
N SER A 92 -8.33 16.31 -2.46
CA SER A 92 -7.30 16.32 -3.53
C SER A 92 -6.74 14.91 -3.72
N LEU A 93 -6.52 14.52 -4.97
CA LEU A 93 -5.87 13.27 -5.37
C LEU A 93 -4.40 13.50 -5.76
N LYS A 94 -3.78 14.58 -5.30
CA LYS A 94 -2.36 14.82 -5.54
C LYS A 94 -1.51 13.83 -4.75
N PHE A 95 -0.96 12.82 -5.43
CA PHE A 95 -0.14 11.77 -4.83
C PHE A 95 1.35 11.94 -5.09
N ASP A 96 2.18 11.39 -4.20
CA ASP A 96 3.60 11.19 -4.46
C ASP A 96 3.78 9.86 -5.21
N LYS A 97 4.35 9.91 -6.42
CA LYS A 97 4.46 8.76 -7.32
C LYS A 97 5.30 7.62 -6.71
N GLU A 98 6.40 7.95 -6.03
CA GLU A 98 7.27 6.94 -5.42
C GLU A 98 6.62 6.33 -4.17
N LYS A 99 6.01 7.18 -3.35
CA LYS A 99 5.27 6.75 -2.15
C LYS A 99 4.10 5.85 -2.52
N LEU A 100 3.31 6.24 -3.52
CA LEU A 100 2.18 5.46 -4.02
C LEU A 100 2.64 4.08 -4.52
N PHE A 101 3.67 4.04 -5.36
CA PHE A 101 4.20 2.78 -5.89
C PHE A 101 4.71 1.86 -4.77
N LYS A 102 5.44 2.41 -3.79
CA LYS A 102 5.93 1.65 -2.62
C LYS A 102 4.79 1.11 -1.76
N ASN A 103 3.77 1.93 -1.50
CA ASN A 103 2.60 1.55 -0.71
C ASN A 103 1.79 0.44 -1.39
N MET A 104 1.60 0.50 -2.72
CA MET A 104 0.96 -0.59 -3.48
C MET A 104 1.72 -1.90 -3.36
N ILE A 105 3.06 -1.87 -3.35
CA ILE A 105 3.89 -3.06 -3.18
C ILE A 105 3.77 -3.62 -1.76
N ASP A 106 3.81 -2.75 -0.75
CA ASP A 106 3.68 -3.15 0.65
C ASP A 106 2.30 -3.77 0.94
N ALA A 107 1.25 -3.17 0.37
CA ALA A 107 -0.12 -3.70 0.38
C ALA A 107 -0.32 -4.96 -0.48
N LYS A 108 0.71 -5.40 -1.21
CA LYS A 108 0.67 -6.52 -2.17
C LYS A 108 -0.40 -6.36 -3.26
N ALA A 109 -0.65 -5.13 -3.68
CA ALA A 109 -1.64 -4.78 -4.71
C ALA A 109 -1.07 -4.95 -6.13
N ASP A 110 -0.83 -6.19 -6.55
CA ASP A 110 -0.23 -6.51 -7.85
C ASP A 110 -1.03 -5.99 -9.05
N TRP A 111 -2.36 -5.89 -8.91
CA TRP A 111 -3.23 -5.29 -9.92
C TRP A 111 -3.00 -3.78 -10.13
N LEU A 112 -2.33 -3.10 -9.18
CA LEU A 112 -2.04 -1.66 -9.24
C LEU A 112 -0.58 -1.37 -9.57
N TYR A 113 0.38 -1.99 -8.86
CA TYR A 113 1.80 -1.75 -9.15
C TYR A 113 2.26 -2.44 -10.45
N GLY A 114 1.47 -3.35 -11.00
CA GLY A 114 1.69 -3.99 -12.30
C GLY A 114 1.11 -3.23 -13.49
N LEU A 115 0.51 -2.06 -13.29
CA LEU A 115 -0.06 -1.26 -14.36
C LEU A 115 1.01 -0.76 -15.36
N PRO A 116 0.76 -0.83 -16.68
CA PRO A 116 1.73 -0.41 -17.70
C PRO A 116 2.04 1.09 -17.66
N GLN A 117 1.16 1.92 -17.09
CA GLN A 117 1.41 3.36 -16.88
C GLN A 117 2.69 3.61 -16.08
N TRP A 118 3.03 2.72 -15.14
CA TRP A 118 4.29 2.84 -14.39
C TRP A 118 5.52 2.76 -15.28
N GLU A 119 5.42 2.16 -16.47
CA GLU A 119 6.52 2.12 -17.44
C GLU A 119 6.82 3.46 -18.08
N GLN A 120 5.83 4.36 -18.11
CA GLN A 120 5.99 5.72 -18.59
C GLN A 120 6.47 6.66 -17.46
N ILE A 121 6.14 6.34 -16.21
CA ILE A 121 6.47 7.16 -15.03
C ILE A 121 7.90 6.89 -14.55
N PHE A 122 8.29 5.62 -14.49
CA PHE A 122 9.59 5.18 -13.98
C PHE A 122 10.25 4.23 -14.96
N ASP A 123 11.55 4.38 -15.19
CA ASP A 123 12.32 3.36 -15.90
C ASP A 123 12.39 2.04 -15.11
N GLU A 124 12.84 0.98 -15.79
CA GLU A 124 12.89 -0.36 -15.21
C GLU A 124 13.79 -0.43 -13.96
N ASP A 125 14.93 0.27 -13.97
CA ASP A 125 15.88 0.26 -12.87
C ASP A 125 15.31 0.96 -11.63
N LYS A 126 14.60 2.08 -11.84
CA LYS A 126 13.88 2.80 -10.79
C LYS A 126 12.76 1.94 -10.21
N ARG A 127 11.95 1.27 -11.03
CA ARG A 127 10.90 0.35 -10.53
C ARG A 127 11.48 -0.79 -9.69
N LYS A 128 12.61 -1.39 -10.13
CA LYS A 128 13.32 -2.42 -9.37
C LYS A 128 13.85 -1.89 -8.04
N ALA A 129 14.44 -0.70 -8.03
CA ALA A 129 14.94 -0.06 -6.81
C ALA A 129 13.81 0.20 -5.80
N LEU A 130 12.71 0.84 -6.24
CA LEU A 130 11.55 1.12 -5.41
C LEU A 130 10.92 -0.17 -4.85
N THR A 131 10.83 -1.23 -5.67
CA THR A 131 10.33 -2.54 -5.24
C THR A 131 11.18 -3.15 -4.14
N LYS A 132 12.50 -3.07 -4.29
CA LYS A 132 13.45 -3.58 -3.29
C LYS A 132 13.35 -2.77 -1.99
N GLU A 133 13.24 -1.44 -2.09
CA GLU A 133 13.07 -0.56 -0.93
C GLU A 133 11.78 -0.89 -0.18
N ALA A 134 10.63 -0.95 -0.86
CA ALA A 134 9.34 -1.28 -0.27
C ALA A 134 9.37 -2.62 0.50
N LYS A 135 9.91 -3.68 -0.14
CA LYS A 135 10.05 -5.01 0.50
C LYS A 135 10.95 -5.01 1.72
N ASN A 136 11.89 -4.07 1.81
CA ASN A 136 12.82 -3.97 2.92
C ASN A 136 12.34 -3.03 4.04
N MET A 137 11.28 -2.24 3.85
CA MET A 137 10.76 -1.31 4.86
C MET A 137 10.45 -1.98 6.20
N HIS A 138 9.95 -3.22 6.16
CA HIS A 138 9.59 -4.01 7.33
C HIS A 138 10.69 -5.00 7.77
N THR A 139 11.85 -4.99 7.12
CA THR A 139 12.95 -5.90 7.48
C THR A 139 13.76 -5.33 8.65
N ILE A 140 13.68 -6.00 9.80
CA ILE A 140 14.56 -5.72 10.93
C ILE A 140 15.97 -6.17 10.55
N ILE A 141 16.84 -5.21 10.21
CA ILE A 141 18.27 -5.48 10.08
C ILE A 141 18.78 -5.85 11.48
N ARG A 142 19.05 -7.13 11.71
CA ARG A 142 19.73 -7.57 12.93
C ARG A 142 21.12 -6.92 12.95
N SER A 143 21.27 -5.90 13.78
CA SER A 143 22.53 -5.19 14.01
C SER A 143 23.59 -6.07 14.68
N GLU A 144 23.17 -7.20 15.25
CA GLU A 144 24.09 -8.20 15.76
C GLU A 144 24.83 -8.87 14.61
N LYS A 145 26.13 -8.61 14.52
CA LYS A 145 27.06 -9.35 13.67
C LYS A 145 26.89 -10.84 13.98
N LYS A 146 26.29 -11.60 13.05
CA LYS A 146 26.17 -13.05 13.17
C LYS A 146 27.57 -13.61 13.42
N VAL A 147 27.78 -14.21 14.60
CA VAL A 147 29.05 -14.86 14.94
C VAL A 147 29.25 -15.99 13.93
N GLY A 148 30.32 -15.89 13.14
CA GLY A 148 30.66 -16.90 12.16
C GLY A 148 30.99 -18.22 12.85
N ARG A 149 30.64 -19.35 12.22
CA ARG A 149 30.89 -20.69 12.76
C ARG A 149 32.37 -20.91 13.18
N ASN A 150 33.31 -20.29 12.48
CA ASN A 150 34.75 -20.38 12.77
C ASN A 150 35.31 -19.22 13.62
N ASP A 151 34.53 -18.19 13.93
CA ASP A 151 34.98 -17.04 14.70
C ASP A 151 35.22 -17.42 16.18
N PRO A 152 36.08 -16.69 16.90
CA PRO A 152 36.20 -16.84 18.35
C PRO A 152 34.84 -16.72 19.04
N CYS A 153 34.56 -17.65 19.94
CA CYS A 153 33.26 -17.72 20.62
C CYS A 153 33.09 -16.54 21.59
N PRO A 154 31.95 -15.82 21.55
CA PRO A 154 31.72 -14.60 22.35
C PRO A 154 31.65 -14.85 23.87
N CYS A 155 31.60 -16.11 24.32
CA CYS A 155 31.64 -16.46 25.75
C CYS A 155 33.04 -16.36 26.40
N GLY A 156 34.05 -15.90 25.65
CA GLY A 156 35.42 -15.73 26.16
C GLY A 156 36.24 -17.01 26.28
N SER A 157 35.73 -18.16 25.78
CA SER A 157 36.42 -19.45 25.91
C SER A 157 37.67 -19.62 25.05
N GLY A 158 37.95 -18.69 24.13
CA GLY A 158 39.03 -18.79 23.14
C GLY A 158 38.82 -19.84 22.05
N LYS A 159 37.76 -20.67 22.13
CA LYS A 159 37.42 -21.69 21.12
C LYS A 159 36.63 -21.08 19.97
N LYS A 160 36.69 -21.69 18.78
CA LYS A 160 35.79 -21.34 17.66
C LYS A 160 34.33 -21.57 18.07
N TYR A 161 33.41 -20.72 17.62
CA TYR A 161 31.99 -20.77 17.98
C TYR A 161 31.37 -22.17 17.77
N LYS A 162 31.71 -22.84 16.66
CA LYS A 162 31.30 -24.23 16.35
C LYS A 162 31.74 -25.30 17.35
N HIS A 163 32.80 -25.06 18.10
CA HIS A 163 33.35 -25.98 19.09
C HIS A 163 33.04 -25.54 20.53
N CYS A 164 32.18 -24.54 20.69
CA CYS A 164 31.77 -24.01 21.98
C CYS A 164 30.24 -23.84 22.01
N CYS A 165 29.74 -22.61 22.15
CA CYS A 165 28.32 -22.33 22.37
C CYS A 165 27.38 -22.80 21.24
N MET A 166 27.87 -23.02 20.02
CA MET A 166 27.04 -23.53 18.93
C MET A 166 26.65 -25.02 19.08
N ASN A 167 27.48 -25.81 19.78
CA ASN A 167 27.27 -27.25 19.98
C ASN A 167 26.90 -27.61 21.43
N LYS A 168 26.68 -26.62 22.29
CA LYS A 168 26.12 -26.88 23.63
C LYS A 168 24.64 -27.21 23.45
N LYS A 169 24.26 -28.47 23.67
CA LYS A 169 22.87 -28.87 23.90
C LYS A 169 22.38 -28.29 25.20
#